data_AF-D6XXL4-F1
#
_entry.id   AF-D6XXL4-F1
#
_cell.length_a   1.000
_cell.length_b   1.000
_cell.length_c   1.000
_cell.angle_alpha   90.00
_cell.angle_beta   90.00
_cell.angle_gamma   90.00
#
_symmetry.space_group_name_H-M   'P 1'
#
loop_
_entity.id
_entity.type
_entity.pdbx_description
1 polymer ?
#
loop_
_entity_poly.entity_id
_entity_poly.type
_entity_poly.pdbx_seq_one_letter_code
_entity_poly.pdbx_strand_id
1 'polypeptide(L)' 'MSFLNNLSKNKRNEYMIVGAILSLSVIIGIIVGNTEAFVAPRNFTAGYMAGSLTSALVLFAVYHTILFFKNKKQTTA' A
#
# COMPACT_ATOMS: atom_id res chain seq x y z
N MET A 1 -19.95 -7.54 -9.70
CA MET A 1 -19.46 -8.45 -8.63
C MET A 1 -19.04 -9.83 -9.17
N SER A 2 -18.53 -9.93 -10.41
CA SER A 2 -18.22 -11.21 -11.08
C SER A 2 -16.71 -11.49 -11.21
N PHE A 3 -15.87 -10.46 -11.24
CA PHE A 3 -14.41 -10.62 -11.43
C PHE A 3 -13.70 -11.26 -10.22
N LEU A 4 -14.09 -10.89 -8.99
CA LEU A 4 -13.46 -11.39 -7.76
C LEU A 4 -13.83 -12.84 -7.40
N ASN A 5 -14.95 -13.34 -7.90
CA ASN A 5 -15.44 -14.70 -7.61
C ASN A 5 -14.82 -15.76 -8.54
N ASN A 6 -14.25 -15.34 -9.68
CA ASN A 6 -13.55 -16.22 -10.63
C ASN A 6 -12.04 -16.35 -10.35
N LEU A 7 -11.53 -15.67 -9.31
CA LEU A 7 -10.11 -15.69 -8.94
C LEU A 7 -9.83 -16.80 -7.92
N SER A 8 -8.68 -17.47 -8.09
CA SER A 8 -8.19 -18.41 -7.07
C SER A 8 -8.04 -17.71 -5.71
N LYS A 9 -8.29 -18.43 -4.60
CA LYS A 9 -8.27 -17.86 -3.24
C LYS A 9 -6.98 -17.09 -2.94
N ASN A 10 -5.84 -17.57 -3.44
CA ASN A 10 -4.53 -16.93 -3.28
C ASN A 10 -4.47 -15.59 -4.02
N LYS A 11 -4.93 -15.53 -5.27
CA LYS A 11 -4.96 -14.28 -6.04
C LYS A 11 -5.96 -13.28 -5.50
N ARG A 12 -7.11 -13.74 -5.00
CA ARG A 12 -8.08 -12.88 -4.31
C ARG A 12 -7.47 -12.24 -3.06
N ASN A 13 -6.72 -13.00 -2.26
CA ASN A 13 -6.02 -12.45 -1.10
C ASN A 13 -4.94 -11.44 -1.50
N GLU A 14 -4.14 -11.73 -2.52
CA GLU A 14 -3.15 -10.76 -3.04
C GLU A 14 -3.81 -9.45 -3.45
N TYR A 15 -4.91 -9.49 -4.23
CA TYR A 15 -5.62 -8.28 -4.64
C TYR A 15 -6.23 -7.51 -3.45
N MET A 16 -6.76 -8.20 -2.45
CA MET A 16 -7.27 -7.54 -1.24
C MET A 16 -6.15 -6.84 -0.46
N ILE A 17 -4.98 -7.47 -0.33
CA ILE A 17 -3.83 -6.90 0.36
C ILE A 17 -3.30 -5.67 -0.39
N VAL A 18 -3.14 -5.77 -1.71
CA VAL A 18 -2.72 -4.63 -2.54
C VAL A 18 -3.73 -3.49 -2.45
N GLY A 19 -5.03 -3.79 -2.51
CA GLY A 19 -6.09 -2.81 -2.30
C GLY A 19 -5.96 -2.10 -0.95
N ALA A 20 -5.73 -2.85 0.13
CA ALA A 20 -5.53 -2.29 1.46
C ALA A 20 -4.29 -1.38 1.54
N ILE A 21 -3.17 -1.79 0.92
CA ILE A 21 -1.94 -0.98 0.85
C ILE A 21 -2.22 0.37 0.17
N LEU A 22 -2.93 0.34 -0.97
CA LEU A 22 -3.26 1.56 -1.71
C LEU A 22 -4.20 2.47 -0.92
N SER A 23 -5.24 1.92 -0.29
CA SER A 23 -6.16 2.70 0.55
C SER A 23 -5.46 3.35 1.75
N LEU A 24 -4.60 2.60 2.46
CA LEU A 24 -3.80 3.14 3.55
C LEU A 24 -2.84 4.24 3.08
N SER A 25 -2.28 4.08 1.89
CA SER A 25 -1.37 5.05 1.31
C SER A 25 -2.06 6.39 1.03
N VAL A 26 -3.30 6.35 0.51
CA VAL A 26 -4.10 7.58 0.32
C VAL A 26 -4.36 8.28 1.65
N ILE A 27 -4.69 7.54 2.71
CA ILE A 27 -4.92 8.11 4.04
C ILE A 27 -3.66 8.80 4.56
N ILE A 28 -2.49 8.16 4.44
CA ILE A 28 -1.21 8.75 4.84
C ILE A 28 -0.90 10.00 4.01
N GLY A 29 -1.15 9.96 2.69
CA GLY A 29 -1.03 11.13 1.83
C GLY A 29 -1.87 12.31 2.31
N ILE A 30 -3.13 12.09 2.69
CA ILE A 30 -3.99 13.16 3.22
C ILE A 30 -3.39 13.76 4.50
N ILE A 31 -2.85 12.92 5.39
CA ILE A 31 -2.22 13.39 6.64
C ILE A 31 -0.96 14.23 6.34
N VAL A 32 -0.10 13.74 5.43
CA VAL A 32 1.13 14.44 5.03
C VAL A 32 0.83 15.73 4.26
N GLY A 33 -0.19 15.75 3.42
CA GLY A 33 -0.62 16.96 2.70
C GLY A 33 -1.10 18.07 3.65
N ASN A 34 -1.67 17.71 4.80
CA ASN A 34 -2.17 18.66 5.80
C ASN A 34 -1.12 19.14 6.82
N THR A 35 0.14 18.69 6.72
CA THR A 35 1.18 19.11 7.67
C THR A 35 1.61 20.55 7.40
N GLU A 36 2.09 21.29 8.42
CA GLU A 36 2.44 22.73 8.31
C GLU A 36 3.40 23.06 7.14
N ALA A 37 4.29 22.13 6.77
CA ALA A 37 5.17 22.25 5.61
C ALA A 37 4.42 22.34 4.25
N PHE A 38 3.20 21.80 4.18
CA PHE A 38 2.37 21.70 2.99
C PHE A 38 1.00 22.38 3.13
N VAL A 39 0.74 23.08 4.26
CA VAL A 39 -0.54 23.74 4.57
C VAL A 39 -1.00 24.74 3.51
N ALA A 40 -0.08 25.39 2.78
CA ALA A 40 -0.46 26.23 1.65
C ALA A 40 -1.17 25.37 0.59
N PRO A 41 -2.37 25.74 0.09
CA PRO A 41 -3.13 24.92 -0.85
C PRO A 41 -2.37 24.49 -2.12
N ARG A 42 -1.41 25.31 -2.57
CA ARG A 42 -0.50 24.99 -3.69
C ARG A 42 0.47 23.83 -3.40
N ASN A 43 0.78 23.59 -2.13
CA ASN A 43 1.75 22.60 -1.67
C ASN A 43 1.06 21.34 -1.13
N PHE A 44 -0.23 21.42 -0.77
CA PHE A 44 -1.03 20.28 -0.33
C PHE A 44 -0.95 19.11 -1.32
N THR A 45 -1.10 19.37 -2.61
CA THR A 45 -1.07 18.33 -3.65
C THR A 45 0.28 17.64 -3.71
N ALA A 46 1.38 18.38 -3.52
CA ALA A 46 2.73 17.83 -3.49
C ALA A 46 2.95 16.94 -2.25
N GLY A 47 2.53 17.40 -1.07
CA GLY A 47 2.59 16.62 0.17
C GLY A 47 1.71 15.36 0.10
N TYR A 48 0.49 15.49 -0.44
CA TYR A 48 -0.41 14.37 -0.66
C TYR A 48 0.17 13.31 -1.61
N MET A 49 0.70 13.74 -2.76
CA MET A 49 1.29 12.82 -3.74
C MET A 49 2.56 12.15 -3.19
N ALA A 50 3.46 12.92 -2.61
CA ALA A 50 4.71 12.41 -2.04
C ALA A 50 4.43 11.45 -0.86
N GLY A 51 3.52 11.82 0.04
CA GLY A 51 3.09 10.98 1.16
C GLY A 51 2.49 9.66 0.67
N SER A 52 1.53 9.72 -0.25
CA SER A 52 0.86 8.53 -0.80
C SER A 52 1.83 7.58 -1.51
N LEU A 53 2.73 8.12 -2.35
CA LEU A 53 3.68 7.31 -3.10
C LEU A 53 4.70 6.65 -2.17
N THR A 54 5.26 7.42 -1.23
CA THR A 54 6.27 6.91 -0.30
C THR A 54 5.68 5.85 0.60
N SER A 55 4.47 6.06 1.15
CA SER A 55 3.79 5.04 1.95
C SER A 55 3.49 3.79 1.15
N ALA A 56 3.07 3.92 -0.11
CA ALA A 56 2.79 2.77 -0.96
C ALA A 56 4.05 1.93 -1.19
N LEU A 57 5.18 2.57 -1.50
CA LEU A 57 6.47 1.90 -1.67
C LEU A 57 6.92 1.19 -0.41
N VAL A 58 6.82 1.85 0.76
CA VAL A 58 7.22 1.26 2.05
C VAL A 58 6.34 0.07 2.41
N LEU A 59 5.01 0.21 2.35
CA LEU A 59 4.08 -0.87 2.68
C LEU A 59 4.23 -2.06 1.72
N PHE A 60 4.44 -1.78 0.44
CA PHE A 60 4.71 -2.81 -0.56
C PHE A 60 6.03 -3.54 -0.29
N ALA A 61 7.10 -2.81 0.03
CA ALA A 61 8.40 -3.40 0.38
C ALA A 61 8.31 -4.27 1.64
N VAL A 62 7.59 -3.81 2.68
CA VAL A 62 7.34 -4.59 3.89
C VAL A 62 6.58 -5.87 3.57
N TYR A 63 5.51 -5.78 2.77
CA TYR A 63 4.73 -6.96 2.35
C TYR A 63 5.60 -7.99 1.62
N HIS A 64 6.39 -7.56 0.64
CA HIS A 64 7.28 -8.45 -0.11
C HIS A 64 8.39 -9.04 0.76
N THR A 65 8.90 -8.28 1.73
CA THR A 65 9.91 -8.77 2.68
C THR A 65 9.32 -9.89 3.55
N ILE A 66 8.13 -9.70 4.12
CA ILE A 66 7.43 -10.73 4.90
C ILE A 66 7.17 -11.98 4.05
N LEU A 67 6.71 -11.78 2.80
CA LEU A 67 6.44 -12.87 1.87
C LEU A 67 7.71 -13.67 1.56
N PHE A 68 8.84 -13.00 1.35
CA PHE A 68 10.14 -13.64 1.11
C PHE A 68 10.54 -14.56 2.28
N PHE A 69 10.48 -14.07 3.51
CA PHE A 69 10.82 -14.89 4.69
C PHE A 69 9.84 -16.04 4.92
N LYS A 70 8.54 -15.82 4.70
CA LYS A 70 7.52 -16.86 4.81
C LYS A 70 7.76 -17.98 3.80
N ASN A 71 8.06 -17.65 2.55
CA ASN A 71 8.32 -18.63 1.50
C ASN A 71 9.62 -19.41 1.78
N LYS A 72 10.68 -18.72 2.22
CA LYS A 72 11.94 -19.38 2.61
C LYS A 72 11.74 -20.41 3.72
N LYS A 73 10.91 -20.10 4.72
CA LYS A 73 10.57 -21.03 5.81
C LYS A 73 9.85 -22.29 5.31
N GLN A 74 9.01 -22.19 4.28
CA GLN A 74 8.31 -23.34 3.70
C GLN A 74 9.22 -24.26 2.88
N THR A 75 10.34 -23.76 2.34
CA THR A 75 11.29 -24.56 1.56
C THR A 75 12.30 -25.31 2.44
N THR A 76 12.44 -24.96 3.71
CA THR A 76 13.43 -25.55 4.64
C THR A 76 12.78 -26.50 5.67
N ALA A 77 11.47 -26.73 5.57
CA ALA A 77 10.68 -27.65 6.40
C ALA A 77 10.24 -28.84 5.55
#